data_AF-A0A1S2QVG8-F1
#
_entry.id   AF-A0A1S2QVG8-F1
#
_cell.length_a   1.000
_cell.length_b   1.000
_cell.length_c   1.000
_cell.angle_alpha   90.00
_cell.angle_beta   90.00
_cell.angle_gamma   90.00
#
_symmetry.space_group_name_H-M   'P 1'
#
loop_
_entity.id
_entity.type
_entity.pdbx_description
1 polymer ?
#
loop_
_entity_poly.entity_id
_entity_poly.type
_entity_poly.pdbx_seq_one_letter_code
_entity_poly.pdbx_strand_id
1 'polypeptide(L)'
;MDLKNVKHLSFPEASFQKWKEAIEESLKGKSIDRLQTLTSEEIALHPLYTAENSTREEWPGLYPYTRGISAAGYREQEWLVCQPVSGTSRGEANRRIQEALKRGQNAIFFSADMLPGSIEEANELFNNLLLTEIPIFLDVSGKQNQFFSLLNDYCKQSSIDSGELSGVMAEDLIAEWVVNGKIPEYPELYFKRWFSAIKEAQERFPDVKTILIKSPVFHNGGANAVQELALSLSSAVKYLEEGQKQGLSLFEITSKMVFSFSLDSNYFMGIAKLRAARRLWAILSEAYGAPGDWFKMHIHAVTSEVTETLYDRYVNVLRTAGQAFSAAIGGIQYLQVHPYDHVQGNSGESAERIARNIQNILKEETHITSAADPAGGSWYVEQLTNELSDKAWRKFLQIEQSGGILQGLLTGRIQGEIRDVYEKKRLQVELRKDSLIGTNVYPDPGDHALTPGKIDISYLETDSAFVDIEPIKTVRLSAGFEQLRLRSNKHSQKTGHPPVMGIICLKDQKTHKPRHDFIAALAASGGIEVSASAGLHSAEEAASFVKNTNLPVYCLCGSDDSYQELGLQILQEIKREYPKKRMYVAGLQTGDAFEALAGAGADYLYKGINAAAILTQLLKELGVNEDDKA
;
A
#
# COMPACT_ATOMS: atom_id res chain seq x y z
N MET A 1 -47.47 -15.30 13.04
CA MET A 1 -47.29 -13.85 13.29
C MET A 1 -47.99 -13.10 12.17
N ASP A 2 -49.03 -12.32 12.47
CA ASP A 2 -49.76 -11.51 11.48
C ASP A 2 -48.96 -10.22 11.21
N LEU A 3 -48.70 -9.89 9.94
CA LEU A 3 -47.91 -8.73 9.50
C LEU A 3 -48.48 -7.40 10.04
N LYS A 4 -49.79 -7.36 10.31
CA LYS A 4 -50.47 -6.21 10.93
C LYS A 4 -49.98 -5.94 12.35
N ASN A 5 -49.63 -6.96 13.12
CA ASN A 5 -49.14 -6.81 14.49
C ASN A 5 -47.67 -6.34 14.54
N VAL A 6 -46.90 -6.57 13.46
CA VAL A 6 -45.49 -6.13 13.37
C VAL A 6 -45.38 -4.63 13.08
N LYS A 7 -46.31 -4.05 12.31
CA LYS A 7 -46.31 -2.62 11.97
C LYS A 7 -46.54 -1.67 13.16
N HIS A 8 -47.12 -2.18 14.26
CA HIS A 8 -47.42 -1.38 15.45
C HIS A 8 -46.46 -1.63 16.63
N LEU A 9 -45.43 -2.48 16.44
CA LEU A 9 -44.37 -2.65 17.41
C LEU A 9 -43.40 -1.47 17.30
N SER A 10 -43.53 -0.51 18.22
CA SER A 10 -42.55 0.55 18.43
C SER A 10 -41.62 0.19 19.59
N PHE A 11 -40.31 0.23 19.35
CA PHE A 11 -39.33 0.16 20.43
C PHE A 11 -39.14 1.56 21.03
N PRO A 12 -38.76 1.67 22.32
CA PRO A 12 -38.32 2.93 22.89
C PRO A 12 -37.16 3.49 22.07
N GLU A 13 -37.14 4.81 21.86
CA GLU A 13 -36.03 5.45 21.16
C GLU A 13 -34.72 5.20 21.92
N ALA A 14 -33.76 4.61 21.22
CA ALA A 14 -32.42 4.35 21.74
C ALA A 14 -31.61 5.64 21.64
N SER A 15 -31.04 6.10 22.76
CA SER A 15 -30.18 7.27 22.80
C SER A 15 -28.71 6.86 22.80
N PHE A 16 -27.84 7.76 22.33
CA PHE A 16 -26.39 7.58 22.43
C PHE A 16 -25.93 7.31 23.87
N GLN A 17 -26.57 7.96 24.85
CA GLN A 17 -26.29 7.77 26.27
C GLN A 17 -26.59 6.33 26.73
N LYS A 18 -27.76 5.77 26.38
CA LYS A 18 -28.10 4.38 26.70
C LYS A 18 -27.14 3.39 26.05
N TRP A 19 -26.72 3.66 24.81
CA TRP A 19 -25.74 2.84 24.11
C TRP A 19 -24.37 2.88 24.81
N LYS A 20 -23.92 4.07 25.24
CA LYS A 20 -22.67 4.26 25.97
C LYS A 20 -22.67 3.48 27.29
N GLU A 21 -23.76 3.58 28.07
CA GLU A 21 -23.92 2.85 29.33
C GLU A 21 -23.83 1.33 29.13
N ALA A 22 -24.50 0.79 28.10
CA ALA A 22 -24.44 -0.64 27.78
C ALA A 22 -23.03 -1.12 27.36
N ILE A 23 -22.27 -0.28 26.65
CA ILE A 23 -20.87 -0.60 26.30
C ILE A 23 -19.99 -0.57 27.53
N GLU A 24 -20.10 0.46 28.38
CA GLU A 24 -19.28 0.57 29.59
C GLU A 24 -19.55 -0.59 30.56
N GLU A 25 -20.81 -1.04 30.66
CA GLU A 25 -21.18 -2.27 31.36
C GLU A 25 -20.49 -3.51 30.76
N SER A 26 -20.54 -3.67 29.44
CA SER A 26 -19.88 -4.76 28.71
C SER A 26 -18.36 -4.75 28.85
N LEU A 27 -17.77 -3.56 29.01
CA LEU A 27 -16.35 -3.34 29.26
C LEU A 27 -15.96 -3.48 30.74
N LYS A 28 -16.89 -3.94 31.60
CA LYS A 28 -16.70 -4.09 33.05
C LYS A 28 -16.31 -2.76 33.73
N GLY A 29 -16.97 -1.67 33.35
CA GLY A 29 -16.78 -0.32 33.91
C GLY A 29 -15.60 0.46 33.34
N LYS A 30 -14.95 -0.01 32.28
CA LYS A 30 -13.89 0.75 31.59
C LYS A 30 -14.51 1.74 30.59
N SER A 31 -13.92 2.94 30.49
CA SER A 31 -14.35 3.98 29.53
C SER A 31 -14.33 3.45 28.08
N ILE A 32 -15.33 3.88 27.31
CA ILE A 32 -15.44 3.67 25.87
C ILE A 32 -14.25 4.24 25.08
N ASP A 33 -13.54 5.23 25.61
CA ASP A 33 -12.37 5.84 24.94
C ASP A 33 -11.26 4.83 24.67
N ARG A 34 -11.22 3.71 25.42
CA ARG A 34 -10.28 2.60 25.18
C ARG A 34 -10.53 1.86 23.86
N LEU A 35 -11.70 2.02 23.25
CA LEU A 35 -12.04 1.44 21.95
C LEU A 35 -11.66 2.35 20.79
N GLN A 36 -11.17 3.56 21.05
CA GLN A 36 -10.70 4.45 20.01
C GLN A 36 -9.41 3.89 19.38
N THR A 37 -9.32 3.96 18.06
CA THR A 37 -8.13 3.57 17.31
C THR A 37 -7.52 4.80 16.68
N LEU A 38 -6.29 5.14 17.07
CA LEU A 38 -5.56 6.26 16.47
C LEU A 38 -4.88 5.79 15.18
N THR A 39 -5.19 6.44 14.05
CA THR A 39 -4.58 6.10 12.76
C THR A 39 -3.21 6.75 12.57
N SER A 40 -2.50 6.39 11.50
CA SER A 40 -1.24 7.03 11.10
C SER A 40 -1.40 8.51 10.73
N GLU A 41 -2.60 8.93 10.37
CA GLU A 41 -3.00 10.31 10.05
C GLU A 41 -3.30 11.13 11.32
N GLU A 42 -3.13 10.52 12.50
CA GLU A 42 -3.48 11.08 13.80
C GLU A 42 -4.98 11.41 13.90
N ILE A 43 -5.82 10.58 13.27
CA ILE A 43 -7.28 10.64 13.35
C ILE A 43 -7.74 9.60 14.36
N ALA A 44 -8.59 10.00 15.32
CA ALA A 44 -9.15 9.09 16.30
C ALA A 44 -10.42 8.44 15.72
N LEU A 45 -10.35 7.14 15.42
CA LEU A 45 -11.52 6.40 14.99
C LEU A 45 -12.39 6.03 16.18
N HIS A 46 -13.65 6.45 16.13
CA HIS A 46 -14.63 6.15 17.18
C HIS A 46 -15.37 4.84 16.87
N PRO A 47 -15.80 4.08 17.91
CA PRO A 47 -16.55 2.84 17.71
C PRO A 47 -17.95 3.05 17.12
N LEU A 48 -18.49 4.28 17.16
CA LEU A 48 -19.77 4.64 16.57
C LEU A 48 -19.72 6.09 16.09
N TYR A 49 -20.26 6.31 14.90
CA TYR A 49 -20.50 7.62 14.30
C TYR A 49 -22.01 7.84 14.19
N THR A 50 -22.49 9.06 14.36
CA THR A 50 -23.93 9.41 14.37
C THR A 50 -24.21 10.66 13.54
N ALA A 51 -25.50 10.96 13.32
CA ALA A 51 -25.94 12.14 12.58
C ALA A 51 -25.53 13.48 13.22
N GLU A 52 -25.22 13.51 14.52
CA GLU A 52 -24.75 14.72 15.20
C GLU A 52 -23.41 15.24 14.61
N ASN A 53 -22.66 14.36 13.94
CA ASN A 53 -21.39 14.68 13.28
C ASN A 53 -21.55 14.93 11.77
N SER A 54 -22.79 15.02 11.25
CA SER A 54 -23.02 15.17 9.81
C SER A 54 -22.64 16.57 9.31
N THR A 55 -22.05 16.62 8.12
CA THR A 55 -21.68 17.86 7.44
C THR A 55 -22.66 18.29 6.36
N ARG A 56 -22.36 19.43 5.73
CA ARG A 56 -23.10 20.07 4.64
C ARG A 56 -23.50 19.08 3.56
N GLU A 57 -24.72 19.26 3.04
CA GLU A 57 -25.25 18.49 1.92
C GLU A 57 -24.51 18.86 0.63
N GLU A 58 -23.85 17.87 0.02
CA GLU A 58 -23.10 18.00 -1.23
C GLU A 58 -23.65 17.01 -2.26
N TRP A 59 -23.61 17.38 -3.54
CA TRP A 59 -24.15 16.57 -4.64
C TRP A 59 -23.05 16.16 -5.63
N PRO A 60 -23.11 14.95 -6.22
CA PRO A 60 -22.22 14.55 -7.30
C PRO A 60 -22.28 15.52 -8.47
N GLY A 61 -21.13 15.78 -9.11
CA GLY A 61 -21.04 16.67 -10.27
C GLY A 61 -21.11 18.17 -9.95
N LEU A 62 -21.32 18.55 -8.69
CA LEU A 62 -21.34 19.94 -8.24
C LEU A 62 -20.16 20.24 -7.34
N TYR A 63 -19.73 21.50 -7.33
CA TYR A 63 -18.70 22.01 -6.43
C TYR A 63 -19.04 21.70 -4.96
N PRO A 64 -18.10 21.20 -4.13
CA PRO A 64 -16.65 21.05 -4.37
C PRO A 64 -16.23 19.67 -4.91
N TYR A 65 -17.12 18.95 -5.60
CA TYR A 65 -16.86 17.67 -6.28
C TYR A 65 -16.41 16.52 -5.36
N THR A 66 -16.61 16.63 -4.03
CA THR A 66 -16.31 15.57 -3.06
C THR A 66 -16.93 14.23 -3.49
N ARG A 67 -18.19 14.28 -3.94
CA ARG A 67 -18.99 13.12 -4.39
C ARG A 67 -18.75 12.70 -5.85
N GLY A 68 -17.71 13.22 -6.49
CA GLY A 68 -17.37 12.93 -7.88
C GLY A 68 -17.59 14.14 -8.80
N ILE A 69 -16.86 14.14 -9.92
CA ILE A 69 -16.87 15.23 -10.92
C ILE A 69 -18.02 15.14 -11.94
N SER A 70 -18.74 14.01 -11.96
CA SER A 70 -19.92 13.73 -12.80
C SER A 70 -21.16 13.57 -11.91
N ALA A 71 -22.32 14.03 -12.40
CA ALA A 71 -23.58 13.94 -11.67
C ALA A 71 -24.13 12.51 -11.62
N ALA A 72 -23.96 11.73 -12.69
CA ALA A 72 -24.41 10.34 -12.76
C ALA A 72 -23.31 9.31 -12.41
N GLY A 73 -22.11 9.78 -12.08
CA GLY A 73 -20.96 8.93 -11.76
C GLY A 73 -20.67 7.95 -12.90
N TYR A 74 -20.48 6.67 -12.58
CA TYR A 74 -20.13 5.66 -13.58
C TYR A 74 -21.22 5.34 -14.61
N ARG A 75 -22.45 5.85 -14.43
CA ARG A 75 -23.50 5.74 -15.47
C ARG A 75 -23.29 6.71 -16.63
N GLU A 76 -22.57 7.82 -16.40
CA GLU A 76 -22.20 8.76 -17.46
C GLU A 76 -20.95 8.28 -18.18
N GLN A 77 -19.93 7.92 -17.40
CA GLN A 77 -18.67 7.42 -17.93
C GLN A 77 -18.07 6.41 -16.97
N GLU A 78 -17.88 5.19 -17.44
CA GLU A 78 -17.14 4.19 -16.68
C GLU A 78 -15.68 4.58 -16.49
N TRP A 79 -15.05 4.07 -15.43
CA TRP A 79 -13.60 4.20 -15.34
C TRP A 79 -12.89 3.38 -16.41
N LEU A 80 -11.68 3.81 -16.75
CA LEU A 80 -10.79 3.09 -17.63
C LEU A 80 -9.97 2.05 -16.86
N VAL A 81 -10.05 0.81 -17.30
CA VAL A 81 -9.22 -0.32 -16.91
C VAL A 81 -7.88 -0.16 -17.62
N CYS A 82 -6.93 0.52 -16.99
CA CYS A 82 -5.62 0.83 -17.55
C CYS A 82 -4.56 -0.09 -16.92
N GLN A 83 -4.47 -1.33 -17.41
CA GLN A 83 -3.42 -2.25 -16.97
C GLN A 83 -2.19 -2.08 -17.86
N PRO A 84 -1.01 -1.75 -17.30
CA PRO A 84 0.21 -1.69 -18.08
C PRO A 84 0.54 -3.09 -18.59
N VAL A 85 0.86 -3.17 -19.88
CA VAL A 85 1.34 -4.39 -20.52
C VAL A 85 2.84 -4.26 -20.77
N SER A 86 3.59 -5.28 -20.38
CA SER A 86 5.01 -5.42 -20.70
C SER A 86 5.26 -6.69 -21.53
N GLY A 87 6.47 -6.85 -22.04
CA GLY A 87 6.90 -8.00 -22.83
C GLY A 87 8.42 -8.07 -22.94
N THR A 88 8.94 -9.19 -23.40
CA THR A 88 10.37 -9.32 -23.73
C THR A 88 10.74 -8.55 -25.01
N SER A 89 9.73 -8.20 -25.81
CA SER A 89 9.82 -7.32 -26.97
C SER A 89 8.56 -6.47 -27.13
N ARG A 90 8.65 -5.42 -27.95
CA ARG A 90 7.50 -4.55 -28.26
C ARG A 90 6.41 -5.29 -29.03
N GLY A 91 6.77 -6.23 -29.91
CA GLY A 91 5.81 -7.09 -30.59
C GLY A 91 5.06 -8.02 -29.62
N GLU A 92 5.73 -8.52 -28.58
CA GLU A 92 5.06 -9.27 -27.52
C GLU A 92 4.10 -8.37 -26.72
N ALA A 93 4.55 -7.18 -26.33
CA ALA A 93 3.70 -6.19 -25.64
C ALA A 93 2.47 -5.81 -26.49
N ASN A 94 2.66 -5.58 -27.80
CA ASN A 94 1.59 -5.32 -28.77
C ASN A 94 0.55 -6.46 -28.81
N ARG A 95 1.00 -7.72 -28.92
CA ARG A 95 0.11 -8.88 -28.88
C ARG A 95 -0.68 -8.93 -27.58
N ARG A 96 0.00 -8.76 -26.44
CA ARG A 96 -0.62 -8.83 -25.12
C ARG A 96 -1.66 -7.74 -24.91
N ILE A 97 -1.41 -6.49 -25.33
CA ILE A 97 -2.41 -5.42 -25.21
C ILE A 97 -3.64 -5.69 -26.09
N GLN A 98 -3.45 -6.20 -27.31
CA GLN A 98 -4.58 -6.56 -28.18
C GLN A 98 -5.44 -7.67 -27.56
N GLU A 99 -4.82 -8.65 -26.92
CA GLU A 99 -5.54 -9.70 -26.19
C GLU A 99 -6.26 -9.16 -24.95
N ALA A 100 -5.64 -8.24 -24.22
CA ALA A 100 -6.24 -7.61 -23.06
C ALA A 100 -7.46 -6.77 -23.44
N LEU A 101 -7.39 -5.99 -24.53
CA LEU A 101 -8.49 -5.18 -25.06
C LEU A 101 -9.71 -6.03 -25.43
N LYS A 102 -9.48 -7.24 -26.01
CA LYS A 102 -10.55 -8.22 -26.28
C LYS A 102 -11.17 -8.84 -25.02
N ARG A 103 -10.60 -8.58 -23.83
CA ARG A 103 -10.93 -9.24 -22.55
C ARG A 103 -11.23 -8.24 -21.44
N GLY A 104 -11.74 -7.05 -21.79
CA GLY A 104 -12.27 -6.06 -20.84
C GLY A 104 -11.33 -4.91 -20.47
N GLN A 105 -10.10 -4.89 -21.00
CA GLN A 105 -9.29 -3.68 -20.95
C GLN A 105 -9.86 -2.66 -21.93
N ASN A 106 -9.93 -1.39 -21.56
CA ASN A 106 -10.52 -0.33 -22.38
C ASN A 106 -9.62 0.92 -22.47
N ALA A 107 -8.33 0.77 -22.14
CA ALA A 107 -7.29 1.77 -22.38
C ALA A 107 -5.99 1.09 -22.82
N ILE A 108 -5.25 1.73 -23.73
CA ILE A 108 -3.92 1.28 -24.17
C ILE A 108 -2.89 1.76 -23.15
N PHE A 109 -2.21 0.83 -22.48
CA PHE A 109 -1.16 1.16 -21.52
C PHE A 109 0.00 0.18 -21.65
N PHE A 110 1.18 0.70 -21.96
CA PHE A 110 2.45 -0.02 -21.97
C PHE A 110 3.35 0.44 -20.82
N SER A 111 4.14 -0.48 -20.29
CA SER A 111 5.20 -0.13 -19.33
C SER A 111 6.25 0.81 -19.96
N ALA A 112 6.87 1.66 -19.15
CA ALA A 112 7.77 2.71 -19.63
C ALA A 112 9.01 2.19 -20.39
N ASP A 113 9.45 0.98 -20.09
CA ASP A 113 10.52 0.27 -20.80
C ASP A 113 10.13 -0.20 -22.21
N MET A 114 8.84 -0.35 -22.49
CA MET A 114 8.33 -0.71 -23.82
C MET A 114 8.13 0.49 -24.73
N LEU A 115 8.18 1.73 -24.21
CA LEU A 115 7.96 2.93 -25.03
C LEU A 115 8.99 3.01 -26.18
N PRO A 116 8.54 3.32 -27.41
CA PRO A 116 9.41 3.35 -28.58
C PRO A 116 10.32 4.58 -28.55
N GLY A 117 11.57 4.40 -29.00
CA GLY A 117 12.54 5.46 -29.26
C GLY A 117 12.72 5.75 -30.74
N SER A 118 12.19 4.91 -31.64
CA SER A 118 12.21 5.11 -33.08
C SER A 118 10.87 4.78 -33.75
N ILE A 119 10.73 5.17 -35.01
CA ILE A 119 9.51 4.95 -35.79
C ILE A 119 9.32 3.46 -36.09
N GLU A 120 10.39 2.71 -36.31
CA GLU A 120 10.35 1.25 -36.49
C GLU A 120 9.81 0.56 -35.23
N GLU A 121 10.28 0.99 -34.05
CA GLU A 121 9.78 0.49 -32.77
C GLU A 121 8.33 0.89 -32.52
N ALA A 122 7.92 2.10 -32.91
CA ALA A 122 6.53 2.55 -32.83
C ALA A 122 5.61 1.73 -33.76
N ASN A 123 6.08 1.42 -34.97
CA ASN A 123 5.38 0.52 -35.89
C ASN A 123 5.19 -0.88 -35.30
N GLU A 124 6.18 -1.40 -34.58
CA GLU A 124 6.05 -2.70 -33.90
C GLU A 124 5.06 -2.63 -32.73
N LEU A 125 5.18 -1.60 -31.87
CA LEU A 125 4.39 -1.49 -30.63
C LEU A 125 2.92 -1.14 -30.88
N PHE A 126 2.64 -0.25 -31.84
CA PHE A 126 1.30 0.25 -32.13
C PHE A 126 0.60 -0.46 -33.29
N ASN A 127 1.23 -1.50 -33.85
CA ASN A 127 0.66 -2.27 -34.95
C ASN A 127 -0.78 -2.72 -34.67
N ASN A 128 -1.71 -2.45 -35.59
CA ASN A 128 -3.13 -2.82 -35.50
C ASN A 128 -3.85 -2.33 -34.22
N LEU A 129 -3.42 -1.21 -33.63
CA LEU A 129 -4.15 -0.56 -32.55
C LEU A 129 -4.98 0.63 -33.08
N LEU A 130 -6.23 0.72 -32.62
CA LEU A 130 -7.16 1.80 -32.97
C LEU A 130 -6.94 2.99 -32.02
N LEU A 131 -5.83 3.72 -32.24
CA LEU A 131 -5.39 4.78 -31.32
C LEU A 131 -6.39 5.95 -31.19
N THR A 132 -7.24 6.18 -32.18
CA THR A 132 -8.27 7.23 -32.15
C THR A 132 -9.58 6.77 -31.51
N GLU A 133 -9.79 5.45 -31.37
CA GLU A 133 -11.00 4.88 -30.76
C GLU A 133 -10.78 4.49 -29.30
N ILE A 134 -9.55 4.13 -28.93
CA ILE A 134 -9.21 3.61 -27.60
C ILE A 134 -8.31 4.62 -26.88
N PRO A 135 -8.74 5.16 -25.72
CA PRO A 135 -7.92 6.09 -24.96
C PRO A 135 -6.57 5.49 -24.58
N ILE A 136 -5.54 6.31 -24.63
CA ILE A 136 -4.18 5.94 -24.25
C ILE A 136 -3.97 6.33 -22.78
N PHE A 137 -3.26 5.52 -22.01
CA PHE A 137 -2.70 5.91 -20.72
C PHE A 137 -1.24 5.51 -20.70
N LEU A 138 -0.33 6.47 -20.79
CA LEU A 138 1.11 6.25 -20.76
C LEU A 138 1.75 7.22 -19.77
N ASP A 139 2.45 6.64 -18.80
CA ASP A 139 3.46 7.35 -18.03
C ASP A 139 4.77 7.32 -18.83
N VAL A 140 5.15 8.47 -19.37
CA VAL A 140 6.33 8.58 -20.25
C VAL A 140 7.63 8.87 -19.49
N SER A 141 7.56 9.02 -18.17
CA SER A 141 8.67 8.97 -17.20
C SER A 141 10.01 9.53 -17.72
N GLY A 142 10.11 10.84 -17.97
CA GLY A 142 11.34 11.51 -18.39
C GLY A 142 11.58 11.59 -19.90
N LYS A 143 10.72 10.97 -20.72
CA LYS A 143 10.87 10.90 -22.18
C LYS A 143 9.81 11.70 -22.96
N GLN A 144 9.00 12.52 -22.27
CA GLN A 144 7.79 13.09 -22.88
C GLN A 144 8.04 13.87 -24.18
N ASN A 145 9.04 14.76 -24.19
CA ASN A 145 9.32 15.60 -25.36
C ASN A 145 9.69 14.77 -26.60
N GLN A 146 10.56 13.77 -26.41
CA GLN A 146 10.98 12.87 -27.50
C GLN A 146 9.80 12.03 -27.97
N PHE A 147 9.00 11.52 -27.02
CA PHE A 147 7.84 10.69 -27.31
C PHE A 147 6.77 11.45 -28.11
N PHE A 148 6.46 12.71 -27.77
CA PHE A 148 5.49 13.51 -28.53
C PHE A 148 5.93 13.78 -29.97
N SER A 149 7.22 14.04 -30.20
CA SER A 149 7.74 14.21 -31.56
C SER A 149 7.60 12.91 -32.34
N LEU A 150 8.04 11.80 -31.74
CA LEU A 150 7.97 10.48 -32.36
C LEU A 150 6.53 10.07 -32.69
N LEU A 151 5.60 10.24 -31.75
CA LEU A 151 4.21 9.88 -31.92
C LEU A 151 3.55 10.70 -33.03
N ASN A 152 3.84 12.00 -33.11
CA ASN A 152 3.34 12.85 -34.18
C ASN A 152 3.83 12.38 -35.56
N ASP A 153 5.10 12.02 -35.68
CA ASP A 153 5.67 11.52 -36.93
C ASP A 153 5.10 10.14 -37.30
N TYR A 154 4.90 9.27 -36.31
CA TYR A 154 4.19 8.01 -36.48
C TYR A 154 2.76 8.22 -36.98
N CYS A 155 1.99 9.12 -36.36
CA CYS A 155 0.62 9.44 -36.79
C CYS A 155 0.57 9.92 -38.23
N LYS A 156 1.50 10.80 -38.65
CA LYS A 156 1.60 11.26 -40.03
C LYS A 156 1.89 10.13 -41.01
N GLN A 157 2.85 9.26 -40.69
CA GLN A 157 3.20 8.12 -41.54
C GLN A 157 2.06 7.11 -41.66
N SER A 158 1.36 6.85 -40.55
CA SER A 158 0.25 5.89 -40.48
C SER A 158 -1.09 6.50 -40.87
N SER A 159 -1.13 7.77 -41.32
CA SER A 159 -2.36 8.49 -41.68
C SER A 159 -3.42 8.51 -40.57
N ILE A 160 -2.96 8.60 -39.32
CA ILE A 160 -3.80 8.74 -38.12
C ILE A 160 -3.98 10.24 -37.83
N ASP A 161 -5.23 10.68 -37.62
CA ASP A 161 -5.48 12.03 -37.15
C ASP A 161 -5.07 12.15 -35.67
N SER A 162 -3.97 12.86 -35.42
CA SER A 162 -3.47 13.10 -34.06
C SER A 162 -4.47 13.88 -33.19
N GLY A 163 -5.36 14.67 -33.81
CA GLY A 163 -6.37 15.45 -33.12
C GLY A 163 -7.44 14.61 -32.42
N GLU A 164 -7.64 13.37 -32.86
CA GLU A 164 -8.61 12.43 -32.29
C GLU A 164 -8.02 11.56 -31.15
N LEU A 165 -6.71 11.67 -30.88
CA LEU A 165 -6.11 10.95 -29.76
C LEU A 165 -6.63 11.52 -28.43
N SER A 166 -6.93 10.61 -27.50
CA SER A 166 -7.46 10.97 -26.18
C SER A 166 -6.79 10.15 -25.06
N GLY A 167 -6.95 10.62 -23.82
CA GLY A 167 -6.45 9.95 -22.63
C GLY A 167 -5.29 10.68 -21.96
N VAL A 168 -4.25 9.96 -21.55
CA VAL A 168 -3.12 10.44 -20.76
C VAL A 168 -1.82 10.03 -21.41
N MET A 169 -0.96 10.99 -21.72
CA MET A 169 0.43 10.79 -22.13
C MET A 169 1.27 11.80 -21.38
N ALA A 170 1.61 11.46 -20.14
CA ALA A 170 2.01 12.43 -19.14
C ALA A 170 3.23 11.97 -18.34
N GLU A 171 3.92 12.92 -17.72
CA GLU A 171 4.99 12.67 -16.76
C GLU A 171 4.85 13.60 -15.54
N ASP A 172 5.61 13.30 -14.49
CA ASP A 172 5.77 14.12 -13.30
C ASP A 172 7.27 14.35 -13.04
N LEU A 173 7.78 15.53 -13.39
CA LEU A 173 9.22 15.84 -13.24
C LEU A 173 9.68 15.76 -11.79
N ILE A 174 8.89 16.26 -10.85
CA ILE A 174 9.23 16.24 -9.42
C ILE A 174 9.30 14.80 -8.92
N ALA A 175 8.34 13.94 -9.30
CA ALA A 175 8.40 12.54 -8.91
C ALA A 175 9.63 11.82 -9.49
N GLU A 176 10.00 12.08 -10.75
CA GLU A 176 11.22 11.53 -11.34
C GLU A 176 12.49 11.99 -10.60
N TRP A 177 12.57 13.27 -10.24
CA TRP A 177 13.68 13.80 -9.43
C TRP A 177 13.77 13.16 -8.05
N VAL A 178 12.62 12.91 -7.41
CA VAL A 178 12.54 12.26 -6.10
C VAL A 178 13.00 10.80 -6.16
N VAL A 179 12.56 10.04 -7.17
CA VAL A 179 12.97 8.63 -7.35
C VAL A 179 14.47 8.54 -7.66
N ASN A 180 14.96 9.43 -8.52
CA ASN A 180 16.38 9.46 -8.89
C ASN A 180 17.29 9.98 -7.75
N GLY A 181 16.71 10.71 -6.78
CA GLY A 181 17.47 11.34 -5.70
C GLY A 181 18.27 12.56 -6.17
N LYS A 182 17.80 13.22 -7.23
CA LYS A 182 18.52 14.35 -7.85
C LYS A 182 17.54 15.39 -8.37
N ILE A 183 17.75 16.65 -8.01
CA ILE A 183 17.00 17.80 -8.53
C ILE A 183 17.95 18.64 -9.40
N PRO A 184 17.53 19.15 -10.57
CA PRO A 184 18.33 20.08 -11.35
C PRO A 184 18.78 21.30 -10.53
N GLU A 185 19.99 21.81 -10.75
CA GLU A 185 20.47 23.04 -10.13
C GLU A 185 19.59 24.25 -10.51
N TYR A 186 19.05 24.24 -11.74
CA TYR A 186 18.16 25.25 -12.29
C TYR A 186 16.82 24.62 -12.75
N PRO A 187 15.91 24.24 -11.83
CA PRO A 187 14.65 23.57 -12.15
C PRO A 187 13.76 24.34 -13.13
N GLU A 188 13.79 25.67 -13.08
CA GLU A 188 13.02 26.56 -13.94
C GLU A 188 13.33 26.36 -15.44
N LEU A 189 14.55 25.97 -15.80
CA LEU A 189 14.92 25.67 -17.18
C LEU A 189 14.26 24.37 -17.67
N TYR A 190 14.16 23.38 -16.78
CA TYR A 190 13.46 22.13 -17.06
C TYR A 190 11.96 22.36 -17.21
N PHE A 191 11.34 23.10 -16.28
CA PHE A 191 9.94 23.46 -16.39
C PHE A 191 9.64 24.27 -17.66
N LYS A 192 10.49 25.23 -18.01
CA LYS A 192 10.33 26.00 -19.25
C LYS A 192 10.32 25.10 -20.49
N ARG A 193 11.26 24.16 -20.60
CA ARG A 193 11.32 23.21 -21.72
C ARG A 193 10.10 22.29 -21.76
N TRP A 194 9.68 21.81 -20.58
CA TRP A 194 8.54 20.91 -20.43
C TRP A 194 7.21 21.58 -20.80
N PHE A 195 6.93 22.77 -20.26
CA PHE A 195 5.73 23.52 -20.61
C PHE A 195 5.70 23.98 -22.07
N SER A 196 6.86 24.26 -22.67
CA SER A 196 6.95 24.52 -24.12
C SER A 196 6.46 23.31 -24.92
N ALA A 197 6.90 22.10 -24.56
CA ALA A 197 6.46 20.87 -25.22
C ALA A 197 4.98 20.56 -24.95
N ILE A 198 4.48 20.81 -23.74
CA ILE A 198 3.05 20.68 -23.41
C ILE A 198 2.21 21.62 -24.28
N LYS A 199 2.65 22.85 -24.49
CA LYS A 199 1.95 23.83 -25.34
C LYS A 199 1.87 23.33 -26.79
N GLU A 200 2.98 22.85 -27.35
CA GLU A 200 2.99 22.25 -28.69
C GLU A 200 2.12 20.99 -28.78
N ALA A 201 2.16 20.14 -27.73
CA ALA A 201 1.37 18.92 -27.66
C ALA A 201 -0.13 19.23 -27.60
N GLN A 202 -0.55 20.30 -26.92
CA GLN A 202 -1.95 20.70 -26.84
C GLN A 202 -2.54 21.10 -28.20
N GLU A 203 -1.75 21.69 -29.09
CA GLU A 203 -2.18 22.02 -30.45
C GLU A 203 -2.36 20.76 -31.32
N ARG A 204 -1.57 19.70 -31.06
CA ARG A 204 -1.57 18.45 -31.83
C ARG A 204 -2.52 17.38 -31.29
N PHE A 205 -2.67 17.35 -29.96
CA PHE A 205 -3.38 16.35 -29.16
C PHE A 205 -4.30 17.05 -28.13
N PRO A 206 -5.38 17.72 -28.59
CA PRO A 206 -6.21 18.57 -27.73
C PRO A 206 -6.87 17.82 -26.57
N ASP A 207 -7.27 16.56 -26.77
CA ASP A 207 -7.97 15.75 -25.76
C ASP A 207 -7.05 14.86 -24.91
N VAL A 208 -5.74 15.00 -25.06
CA VAL A 208 -4.73 14.31 -24.27
C VAL A 208 -4.33 15.14 -23.05
N LYS A 209 -4.32 14.49 -21.89
CA LYS A 209 -3.74 15.00 -20.63
C LYS A 209 -2.23 14.77 -20.65
N THR A 210 -1.46 15.79 -20.28
CA THR A 210 0.01 15.79 -20.44
C THR A 210 0.76 16.05 -19.13
N ILE A 211 0.07 16.32 -18.03
CA ILE A 211 0.66 16.57 -16.71
C ILE A 211 0.15 15.50 -15.75
N LEU A 212 1.06 14.74 -15.15
CA LEU A 212 0.74 13.76 -14.11
C LEU A 212 1.23 14.28 -12.76
N ILE A 213 0.43 14.10 -11.71
CA ILE A 213 0.86 14.28 -10.33
C ILE A 213 0.95 12.89 -9.70
N LYS A 214 2.17 12.35 -9.57
CA LYS A 214 2.46 10.97 -9.14
C LYS A 214 2.68 10.91 -7.62
N SER A 215 1.60 10.96 -6.83
CA SER A 215 1.71 10.74 -5.39
C SER A 215 2.11 9.32 -4.94
N PRO A 216 1.98 8.25 -5.76
CA PRO A 216 2.49 6.93 -5.39
C PRO A 216 3.94 6.93 -4.94
N VAL A 217 4.80 7.81 -5.45
CA VAL A 217 6.20 7.93 -4.98
C VAL A 217 6.29 8.21 -3.48
N PHE A 218 5.40 9.06 -2.95
CA PHE A 218 5.37 9.40 -1.53
C PHE A 218 4.70 8.31 -0.71
N HIS A 219 3.57 7.80 -1.18
CA HIS A 219 2.84 6.70 -0.51
C HIS A 219 3.71 5.46 -0.38
N ASN A 220 4.34 5.04 -1.49
CA ASN A 220 5.23 3.89 -1.53
C ASN A 220 6.51 4.13 -0.73
N GLY A 221 6.93 5.39 -0.56
CA GLY A 221 7.95 5.81 0.40
C GLY A 221 7.55 5.71 1.87
N GLY A 222 6.27 5.47 2.16
CA GLY A 222 5.72 5.26 3.50
C GLY A 222 4.85 6.39 4.03
N ALA A 223 4.55 7.41 3.22
CA ALA A 223 3.68 8.53 3.61
C ALA A 223 2.31 8.03 4.10
N ASN A 224 1.65 8.82 4.96
CA ASN A 224 0.24 8.63 5.30
C ASN A 224 -0.68 9.41 4.34
N ALA A 225 -1.99 9.20 4.44
CA ALA A 225 -2.95 9.86 3.53
C ALA A 225 -2.93 11.40 3.62
N VAL A 226 -2.63 11.96 4.81
CA VAL A 226 -2.49 13.42 5.01
C VAL A 226 -1.29 13.97 4.24
N GLN A 227 -0.13 13.33 4.37
CA GLN A 227 1.10 13.71 3.68
C GLN A 227 0.94 13.57 2.18
N GLU A 228 0.39 12.46 1.71
CA GLU A 228 0.20 12.21 0.27
C GLU A 228 -0.70 13.28 -0.36
N LEU A 229 -1.85 13.62 0.24
CA LEU A 229 -2.73 14.69 -0.25
C LEU A 229 -2.02 16.05 -0.27
N ALA A 230 -1.31 16.39 0.80
CA ALA A 230 -0.63 17.67 0.91
C ALA A 230 0.52 17.82 -0.12
N LEU A 231 1.29 16.76 -0.33
CA LEU A 231 2.38 16.73 -1.30
C LEU A 231 1.85 16.78 -2.74
N SER A 232 0.74 16.07 -3.04
CA SER A 232 0.08 16.17 -4.34
C SER A 232 -0.38 17.59 -4.66
N LEU A 233 -0.98 18.28 -3.68
CA LEU A 233 -1.41 19.67 -3.86
C LEU A 233 -0.21 20.61 -4.05
N SER A 234 0.86 20.43 -3.26
CA SER A 234 2.08 21.25 -3.38
C SER A 234 2.79 21.04 -4.74
N SER A 235 2.87 19.79 -5.23
CA SER A 235 3.34 19.51 -6.60
C SER A 235 2.49 20.22 -7.65
N ALA A 236 1.16 20.12 -7.54
CA ALA A 236 0.25 20.73 -8.50
C ALA A 236 0.34 22.26 -8.49
N VAL A 237 0.41 22.90 -7.32
CA VAL A 237 0.64 24.34 -7.17
C VAL A 237 1.95 24.75 -7.82
N LYS A 238 3.02 23.98 -7.61
CA LYS A 238 4.30 24.25 -8.26
C LYS A 238 4.18 24.24 -9.79
N TYR A 239 3.42 23.30 -10.35
CA TYR A 239 3.18 23.25 -11.80
C TYR A 239 2.27 24.36 -12.29
N LEU A 240 1.26 24.78 -11.52
CA LEU A 240 0.45 25.97 -11.86
C LEU A 240 1.33 27.22 -11.94
N GLU A 241 2.17 27.45 -10.92
CA GLU A 241 3.07 28.60 -10.89
C GLU A 241 4.05 28.63 -12.06
N GLU A 242 4.70 27.50 -12.34
CA GLU A 242 5.69 27.42 -13.42
C GLU A 242 5.04 27.50 -14.81
N GLY A 243 3.86 26.91 -15.00
CA GLY A 243 3.11 27.03 -16.24
C GLY A 243 2.63 28.46 -16.51
N GLN A 244 2.16 29.17 -15.48
CA GLN A 244 1.77 30.58 -15.59
C GLN A 244 2.96 31.48 -15.93
N LYS A 245 4.16 31.21 -15.39
CA LYS A 245 5.39 31.91 -15.79
C LYS A 245 5.73 31.73 -17.28
N GLN A 246 5.30 30.62 -17.89
CA GLN A 246 5.44 30.39 -19.33
C GLN A 246 4.26 30.94 -20.16
N GLY A 247 3.32 31.65 -19.53
CA GLY A 247 2.20 32.32 -20.20
C GLY A 247 0.98 31.44 -20.46
N LEU A 248 0.91 30.24 -19.88
CA LEU A 248 -0.31 29.42 -19.93
C LEU A 248 -1.34 29.95 -18.92
N SER A 249 -2.61 29.95 -19.33
CA SER A 249 -3.73 30.21 -18.42
C SER A 249 -3.93 29.05 -17.43
N LEU A 250 -4.59 29.33 -16.31
CA LEU A 250 -4.92 28.29 -15.34
C LEU A 250 -5.72 27.14 -15.97
N PHE A 251 -6.70 27.47 -16.82
CA PHE A 251 -7.51 26.47 -17.51
C PHE A 251 -6.67 25.56 -18.43
N GLU A 252 -5.74 26.13 -19.19
CA GLU A 252 -4.84 25.33 -20.05
C GLU A 252 -4.00 24.36 -19.23
N ILE A 253 -3.53 24.76 -18.05
CA ILE A 253 -2.73 23.88 -17.19
C ILE A 253 -3.61 22.83 -16.51
N THR A 254 -4.68 23.24 -15.82
CA THR A 254 -5.54 22.32 -15.05
C THR A 254 -6.27 21.32 -15.93
N SER A 255 -6.66 21.72 -17.15
CA SER A 255 -7.30 20.83 -18.12
C SER A 255 -6.38 19.72 -18.60
N LYS A 256 -5.06 19.81 -18.38
CA LYS A 256 -4.06 18.81 -18.77
C LYS A 256 -3.58 17.93 -17.61
N MET A 257 -4.07 18.17 -16.39
CA MET A 257 -3.65 17.44 -15.18
C MET A 257 -4.45 16.17 -14.92
N VAL A 258 -3.75 15.12 -14.50
CA VAL A 258 -4.29 13.91 -13.87
C VAL A 258 -3.53 13.66 -12.58
N PHE A 259 -4.23 13.24 -11.53
CA PHE A 259 -3.64 12.93 -10.23
C PHE A 259 -3.63 11.41 -10.04
N SER A 260 -2.46 10.85 -9.80
CA SER A 260 -2.29 9.45 -9.45
C SER A 260 -2.25 9.31 -7.92
N PHE A 261 -2.99 8.36 -7.34
CA PHE A 261 -2.96 8.04 -5.91
C PHE A 261 -2.86 6.53 -5.68
N SER A 262 -2.06 6.12 -4.69
CA SER A 262 -1.97 4.71 -4.29
C SER A 262 -3.02 4.36 -3.24
N LEU A 263 -3.69 3.20 -3.30
CA LEU A 263 -4.63 2.76 -2.26
C LEU A 263 -4.13 1.52 -1.54
N ASP A 264 -4.13 1.57 -0.21
CA ASP A 264 -3.72 0.47 0.66
C ASP A 264 -4.93 -0.29 1.25
N SER A 265 -4.65 -1.22 2.15
CA SER A 265 -5.67 -2.09 2.76
C SER A 265 -6.67 -1.37 3.68
N ASN A 266 -6.49 -0.07 3.98
CA ASN A 266 -7.46 0.70 4.75
C ASN A 266 -8.55 1.28 3.84
N TYR A 267 -9.56 0.45 3.54
CA TYR A 267 -10.58 0.74 2.54
C TYR A 267 -11.32 2.06 2.73
N PHE A 268 -11.74 2.38 3.96
CA PHE A 268 -12.49 3.61 4.24
C PHE A 268 -11.58 4.86 4.19
N MET A 269 -10.33 4.74 4.63
CA MET A 269 -9.35 5.82 4.47
C MET A 269 -9.08 6.10 2.99
N GLY A 270 -8.94 5.06 2.16
CA GLY A 270 -8.79 5.21 0.71
C GLY A 270 -9.96 5.96 0.07
N ILE A 271 -11.21 5.57 0.40
CA ILE A 271 -12.41 6.26 -0.08
C ILE A 271 -12.41 7.72 0.38
N ALA A 272 -12.17 7.96 1.67
CA ALA A 272 -12.17 9.29 2.25
C ALA A 272 -11.08 10.19 1.65
N LYS A 273 -9.90 9.62 1.34
CA LYS A 273 -8.76 10.30 0.70
C LYS A 273 -9.12 10.80 -0.70
N LEU A 274 -9.70 9.96 -1.55
CA LEU A 274 -10.06 10.36 -2.91
C LEU A 274 -11.16 11.44 -2.91
N ARG A 275 -12.11 11.35 -1.97
CA ARG A 275 -13.14 12.38 -1.74
C ARG A 275 -12.52 13.70 -1.28
N ALA A 276 -11.61 13.65 -0.30
CA ALA A 276 -10.88 14.81 0.21
C ALA A 276 -10.00 15.44 -0.88
N ALA A 277 -9.30 14.65 -1.69
CA ALA A 277 -8.46 15.13 -2.78
C ALA A 277 -9.22 16.05 -3.74
N ARG A 278 -10.39 15.60 -4.22
CA ARG A 278 -11.25 16.40 -5.12
C ARG A 278 -11.69 17.70 -4.47
N ARG A 279 -12.15 17.62 -3.21
CA ARG A 279 -12.59 18.79 -2.45
C ARG A 279 -11.47 19.82 -2.33
N LEU A 280 -10.29 19.41 -1.89
CA LEU A 280 -9.16 20.31 -1.67
C LEU A 280 -8.68 20.95 -2.97
N TRP A 281 -8.65 20.19 -4.07
CA TRP A 281 -8.32 20.72 -5.38
C TRP A 281 -9.34 21.72 -5.89
N ALA A 282 -10.64 21.44 -5.71
CA ALA A 282 -11.70 22.37 -6.05
C ALA A 282 -11.60 23.66 -5.23
N ILE A 283 -11.37 23.57 -3.91
CA ILE A 283 -11.21 24.74 -3.03
C ILE A 283 -10.01 25.60 -3.42
N LEU A 284 -8.94 25.00 -3.95
CA LEU A 284 -7.78 25.75 -4.43
C LEU A 284 -8.15 26.75 -5.54
N SER A 285 -9.20 26.49 -6.33
CA SER A 285 -9.72 27.44 -7.33
C SER A 285 -10.07 28.80 -6.73
N GLU A 286 -10.58 28.83 -5.49
CA GLU A 286 -10.95 30.07 -4.80
C GLU A 286 -9.71 30.95 -4.54
N ALA A 287 -8.57 30.33 -4.18
CA ALA A 287 -7.31 31.05 -3.95
C ALA A 287 -6.77 31.69 -5.23
N TYR A 288 -7.04 31.08 -6.39
CA TYR A 288 -6.68 31.61 -7.70
C TYR A 288 -7.75 32.53 -8.31
N GLY A 289 -8.89 32.73 -7.64
CA GLY A 289 -10.03 33.47 -8.19
C GLY A 289 -10.58 32.87 -9.48
N ALA A 290 -10.45 31.56 -9.65
CA ALA A 290 -10.82 30.83 -10.85
C ALA A 290 -12.17 30.08 -10.68
N PRO A 291 -12.91 29.83 -11.76
CA PRO A 291 -14.07 28.96 -11.73
C PRO A 291 -13.74 27.55 -11.20
N GLY A 292 -14.56 27.04 -10.28
CA GLY A 292 -14.32 25.72 -9.67
C GLY A 292 -14.35 24.55 -10.66
N ASP A 293 -15.09 24.68 -11.76
CA ASP A 293 -15.16 23.65 -12.81
C ASP A 293 -13.85 23.50 -13.60
N TRP A 294 -12.96 24.50 -13.57
CA TRP A 294 -11.59 24.38 -14.08
C TRP A 294 -10.74 23.45 -13.21
N PHE A 295 -11.16 23.19 -11.97
CA PHE A 295 -10.47 22.37 -10.96
C PHE A 295 -11.23 21.05 -10.70
N LYS A 296 -11.75 20.41 -11.75
CA LYS A 296 -12.23 19.02 -11.66
C LYS A 296 -11.05 18.05 -11.68
N MET A 297 -10.75 17.45 -10.53
CA MET A 297 -9.65 16.48 -10.40
C MET A 297 -9.99 15.16 -11.09
N HIS A 298 -9.21 14.81 -12.11
CA HIS A 298 -9.22 13.49 -12.73
C HIS A 298 -8.23 12.59 -12.01
N ILE A 299 -8.68 11.42 -11.56
CA ILE A 299 -7.93 10.53 -10.69
C ILE A 299 -7.59 9.23 -11.41
N HIS A 300 -6.30 8.93 -11.47
CA HIS A 300 -5.76 7.60 -11.61
C HIS A 300 -5.53 6.99 -10.22
N ALA A 301 -6.06 5.79 -9.98
CA ALA A 301 -5.79 5.04 -8.78
C ALA A 301 -4.96 3.80 -9.11
N VAL A 302 -3.98 3.53 -8.26
CA VAL A 302 -3.13 2.34 -8.33
C VAL A 302 -3.13 1.63 -6.98
N THR A 303 -3.03 0.31 -6.98
CA THR A 303 -2.91 -0.48 -5.74
C THR A 303 -1.55 -0.29 -5.08
N SER A 304 -1.50 -0.37 -3.76
CA SER A 304 -0.30 -0.02 -2.98
C SER A 304 0.76 -1.13 -2.94
N GLU A 305 1.97 -0.80 -3.40
CA GLU A 305 3.14 -1.68 -3.31
C GLU A 305 3.59 -1.92 -1.85
N VAL A 306 3.40 -0.94 -0.97
CA VAL A 306 3.75 -1.03 0.47
C VAL A 306 3.15 -2.27 1.16
N THR A 307 1.99 -2.72 0.67
CA THR A 307 1.21 -3.82 1.25
C THR A 307 1.47 -5.17 0.58
N GLU A 308 2.22 -5.19 -0.52
CA GLU A 308 2.48 -6.40 -1.29
C GLU A 308 3.51 -7.30 -0.59
N THR A 309 3.22 -8.60 -0.59
CA THR A 309 4.08 -9.61 0.01
C THR A 309 4.73 -10.47 -1.06
N LEU A 310 6.02 -10.76 -0.89
CA LEU A 310 6.77 -11.68 -1.76
C LEU A 310 6.29 -13.13 -1.56
N TYR A 311 6.13 -13.52 -0.29
CA TYR A 311 5.55 -14.79 0.11
C TYR A 311 4.02 -14.71 0.16
N ASP A 312 3.39 -15.88 0.04
CA ASP A 312 1.95 -16.09 -0.02
C ASP A 312 1.30 -15.14 -1.04
N ARG A 313 1.89 -15.12 -2.25
CA ARG A 313 1.58 -14.14 -3.29
C ARG A 313 0.09 -14.09 -3.66
N TYR A 314 -0.65 -15.19 -3.50
CA TYR A 314 -2.09 -15.19 -3.80
C TYR A 314 -2.90 -14.34 -2.82
N VAL A 315 -2.41 -14.09 -1.60
CA VAL A 315 -3.02 -13.11 -0.69
C VAL A 315 -2.99 -11.70 -1.29
N ASN A 316 -2.02 -11.38 -2.16
CA ASN A 316 -2.01 -10.12 -2.88
C ASN A 316 -3.27 -9.95 -3.75
N VAL A 317 -3.86 -11.02 -4.30
CA VAL A 317 -5.16 -10.94 -5.02
C VAL A 317 -6.25 -10.37 -4.12
N LEU A 318 -6.30 -10.81 -2.85
CA LEU A 318 -7.31 -10.35 -1.89
C LEU A 318 -7.07 -8.89 -1.49
N ARG A 319 -5.79 -8.51 -1.31
CA ARG A 319 -5.40 -7.12 -1.00
C ARG A 319 -5.80 -6.18 -2.13
N THR A 320 -5.38 -6.50 -3.35
CA THR A 320 -5.60 -5.65 -4.52
C THR A 320 -7.07 -5.59 -4.91
N ALA A 321 -7.84 -6.66 -4.71
CA ALA A 321 -9.30 -6.64 -4.89
C ALA A 321 -10.00 -5.62 -3.99
N GLY A 322 -9.66 -5.59 -2.70
CA GLY A 322 -10.25 -4.62 -1.79
C GLY A 322 -9.76 -3.19 -2.06
N GLN A 323 -8.50 -3.01 -2.45
CA GLN A 323 -7.95 -1.71 -2.84
C GLN A 323 -8.65 -1.17 -4.10
N ALA A 324 -8.87 -2.02 -5.10
CA ALA A 324 -9.65 -1.71 -6.30
C ALA A 324 -11.10 -1.35 -5.96
N PHE A 325 -11.72 -2.05 -5.00
CA PHE A 325 -13.05 -1.70 -4.51
C PHE A 325 -13.07 -0.30 -3.86
N SER A 326 -12.08 0.02 -3.02
CA SER A 326 -11.93 1.36 -2.44
C SER A 326 -11.77 2.44 -3.51
N ALA A 327 -10.98 2.16 -4.56
CA ALA A 327 -10.82 3.05 -5.71
C ALA A 327 -12.14 3.30 -6.44
N ALA A 328 -12.86 2.23 -6.77
CA ALA A 328 -14.13 2.31 -7.48
C ALA A 328 -15.16 3.12 -6.67
N ILE A 329 -15.36 2.81 -5.38
CA ILE A 329 -16.26 3.58 -4.52
C ILE A 329 -15.80 5.03 -4.36
N GLY A 330 -14.49 5.27 -4.39
CA GLY A 330 -13.88 6.59 -4.34
C GLY A 330 -14.12 7.46 -5.59
N GLY A 331 -14.71 6.97 -6.68
CA GLY A 331 -15.09 7.78 -7.84
C GLY A 331 -13.91 8.19 -8.75
N ILE A 332 -13.11 7.21 -9.17
CA ILE A 332 -11.89 7.39 -9.99
C ILE A 332 -12.21 7.43 -11.49
N GLN A 333 -11.25 7.84 -12.32
CA GLN A 333 -11.38 7.83 -13.79
C GLN A 333 -10.52 6.75 -14.44
N TYR A 334 -9.38 6.40 -13.82
CA TYR A 334 -8.44 5.39 -14.31
C TYR A 334 -8.06 4.47 -13.16
N LEU A 335 -8.03 3.16 -13.38
CA LEU A 335 -7.66 2.17 -12.37
C LEU A 335 -6.62 1.18 -12.88
N GLN A 336 -5.48 1.17 -12.18
CA GLN A 336 -4.44 0.17 -12.28
C GLN A 336 -4.48 -0.74 -11.05
N VAL A 337 -4.31 -2.05 -11.27
CA VAL A 337 -4.31 -3.07 -10.22
C VAL A 337 -3.05 -3.90 -10.42
N HIS A 338 -2.16 -3.93 -9.44
CA HIS A 338 -0.96 -4.72 -9.55
C HIS A 338 -1.30 -6.22 -9.61
N PRO A 339 -0.68 -6.95 -10.54
CA PRO A 339 -0.75 -8.41 -10.54
C PRO A 339 -0.23 -8.99 -9.22
N TYR A 340 -0.72 -10.16 -8.83
CA TYR A 340 -0.37 -10.74 -7.53
C TYR A 340 1.12 -11.10 -7.38
N ASP A 341 1.84 -11.20 -8.51
CA ASP A 341 3.27 -11.48 -8.61
C ASP A 341 4.12 -10.23 -8.91
N HIS A 342 3.54 -9.03 -8.86
CA HIS A 342 4.18 -7.76 -9.18
C HIS A 342 5.54 -7.54 -8.48
N VAL A 343 5.66 -7.96 -7.22
CA VAL A 343 6.91 -7.89 -6.42
C VAL A 343 8.10 -8.60 -7.09
N GLN A 344 7.86 -9.53 -8.04
CA GLN A 344 8.91 -10.24 -8.79
C GLN A 344 9.44 -9.44 -10.00
N GLY A 345 8.80 -8.31 -10.35
CA GLY A 345 9.22 -7.37 -11.39
C GLY A 345 8.73 -7.70 -12.80
N ASN A 346 8.43 -8.97 -13.12
CA ASN A 346 7.85 -9.37 -14.41
C ASN A 346 6.63 -10.26 -14.19
N SER A 347 5.44 -9.72 -14.46
CA SER A 347 4.18 -10.45 -14.29
C SER A 347 3.89 -11.37 -15.46
N GLY A 348 3.38 -12.56 -15.15
CA GLY A 348 2.86 -13.47 -16.17
C GLY A 348 1.47 -13.06 -16.66
N GLU A 349 1.10 -13.47 -17.88
CA GLU A 349 -0.22 -13.18 -18.46
C GLU A 349 -1.39 -13.63 -17.58
N SER A 350 -1.21 -14.70 -16.80
CA SER A 350 -2.23 -15.18 -15.85
C SER A 350 -2.45 -14.21 -14.69
N ALA A 351 -1.38 -13.58 -14.20
CA ALA A 351 -1.46 -12.61 -13.12
C ALA A 351 -2.06 -11.28 -13.60
N GLU A 352 -1.63 -10.80 -14.77
CA GLU A 352 -2.24 -9.64 -15.45
C GLU A 352 -3.73 -9.85 -15.73
N ARG A 353 -4.11 -11.06 -16.16
CA ARG A 353 -5.53 -11.43 -16.35
C ARG A 353 -6.32 -11.34 -15.05
N ILE A 354 -5.79 -11.80 -13.93
CA ILE A 354 -6.48 -11.72 -12.64
C ILE A 354 -6.64 -10.25 -12.22
N ALA A 355 -5.59 -9.44 -12.33
CA ALA A 355 -5.65 -8.00 -12.03
C ALA A 355 -6.74 -7.27 -12.84
N ARG A 356 -6.83 -7.56 -14.15
CA ARG A 356 -7.91 -7.04 -14.99
C ARG A 356 -9.29 -7.55 -14.57
N ASN A 357 -9.42 -8.85 -14.32
CA ASN A 357 -10.70 -9.46 -13.98
C ASN A 357 -11.26 -8.98 -12.64
N ILE A 358 -10.40 -8.60 -11.67
CA ILE A 358 -10.85 -7.92 -10.45
C ILE A 358 -11.72 -6.71 -10.81
N GLN A 359 -11.27 -5.88 -11.75
CA GLN A 359 -12.01 -4.70 -12.17
C GLN A 359 -13.28 -5.06 -12.93
N ASN A 360 -13.22 -6.05 -13.83
CA ASN A 360 -14.39 -6.50 -14.57
C ASN A 360 -15.49 -7.03 -13.63
N ILE A 361 -15.12 -7.79 -12.58
CA ILE A 361 -16.07 -8.24 -11.55
C ILE A 361 -16.69 -7.03 -10.85
N LEU A 362 -15.88 -6.04 -10.46
CA LEU A 362 -16.37 -4.81 -9.83
C LEU A 362 -17.38 -4.07 -10.74
N LYS A 363 -17.12 -3.98 -12.05
CA LYS A 363 -18.03 -3.35 -13.01
C LYS A 363 -19.32 -4.13 -13.21
N GLU A 364 -19.21 -5.43 -13.52
CA GLU A 364 -20.28 -6.22 -14.12
C GLU A 364 -21.12 -6.98 -13.08
N GLU A 365 -20.53 -7.35 -11.94
CA GLU A 365 -21.17 -8.29 -11.00
C GLU A 365 -21.56 -7.65 -9.66
N THR A 366 -20.89 -6.57 -9.25
CA THR A 366 -21.12 -6.00 -7.90
C THR A 366 -22.19 -4.91 -7.85
N HIS A 367 -22.61 -4.39 -8.99
CA HIS A 367 -23.57 -3.28 -9.13
C HIS A 367 -23.17 -1.97 -8.42
N ILE A 368 -21.91 -1.81 -7.99
CA ILE A 368 -21.42 -0.60 -7.29
C ILE A 368 -21.48 0.65 -8.16
N THR A 369 -21.56 0.49 -9.48
CA THR A 369 -21.70 1.57 -10.47
C THR A 369 -23.11 2.15 -10.54
N SER A 370 -24.07 1.56 -9.82
CA SER A 370 -25.47 1.99 -9.84
C SER A 370 -25.71 3.31 -9.13
N ALA A 371 -24.84 3.75 -8.22
CA ALA A 371 -24.94 5.04 -7.54
C ALA A 371 -23.65 5.85 -7.75
N ALA A 372 -23.78 7.18 -7.88
CA ALA A 372 -22.65 8.04 -8.21
C ALA A 372 -21.60 8.14 -7.08
N ASP A 373 -22.03 8.14 -5.82
CA ASP A 373 -21.17 8.06 -4.62
C ASP A 373 -21.83 7.16 -3.57
N PRO A 374 -21.66 5.84 -3.65
CA PRO A 374 -22.32 4.90 -2.73
C PRO A 374 -21.94 5.10 -1.26
N ALA A 375 -20.78 5.70 -0.97
CA ALA A 375 -20.33 5.98 0.39
C ALA A 375 -20.90 7.30 0.95
N GLY A 376 -21.51 8.13 0.10
CA GLY A 376 -22.09 9.39 0.47
C GLY A 376 -23.22 9.23 1.50
N GLY A 377 -23.10 9.96 2.61
CA GLY A 377 -24.08 9.96 3.71
C GLY A 377 -23.72 8.99 4.85
N SER A 378 -22.71 8.15 4.69
CA SER A 378 -22.14 7.40 5.80
C SER A 378 -21.48 8.35 6.80
N TRP A 379 -22.00 8.43 8.03
CA TRP A 379 -21.48 9.32 9.07
C TRP A 379 -19.98 9.14 9.31
N TYR A 380 -19.50 7.89 9.26
CA TYR A 380 -18.07 7.59 9.39
C TYR A 380 -17.26 8.14 8.22
N VAL A 381 -17.66 7.86 6.97
CA VAL A 381 -16.88 8.29 5.79
C VAL A 381 -16.92 9.81 5.64
N GLU A 382 -18.06 10.45 5.87
CA GLU A 382 -18.17 11.91 5.83
C GLU A 382 -17.22 12.56 6.85
N GLN A 383 -17.28 12.13 8.12
CA GLN A 383 -16.39 12.68 9.15
C GLN A 383 -14.92 12.41 8.85
N LEU A 384 -14.58 11.20 8.40
CA LEU A 384 -13.21 10.86 8.02
C LEU A 384 -12.71 11.74 6.86
N THR A 385 -13.54 11.97 5.84
CA THR A 385 -13.22 12.89 4.73
C THR A 385 -13.00 14.32 5.22
N ASN A 386 -13.80 14.80 6.17
CA ASN A 386 -13.64 16.15 6.72
C ASN A 386 -12.34 16.30 7.52
N GLU A 387 -12.09 15.39 8.46
CA GLU A 387 -10.87 15.44 9.28
C GLU A 387 -9.61 15.29 8.44
N LEU A 388 -9.66 14.41 7.43
CA LEU A 388 -8.57 14.24 6.48
C LEU A 388 -8.36 15.50 5.63
N SER A 389 -9.44 16.13 5.15
CA SER A 389 -9.36 17.40 4.41
C SER A 389 -8.69 18.49 5.23
N ASP A 390 -9.12 18.68 6.48
CA ASP A 390 -8.58 19.71 7.38
C ASP A 390 -7.08 19.48 7.67
N LYS A 391 -6.70 18.24 7.99
CA LYS A 391 -5.31 17.88 8.28
C LYS A 391 -4.42 18.02 7.04
N ALA A 392 -4.88 17.54 5.88
CA ALA A 392 -4.15 17.67 4.63
C ALA A 392 -3.98 19.14 4.22
N TRP A 393 -5.02 19.97 4.36
CA TRP A 393 -4.94 21.40 4.07
C TRP A 393 -3.93 22.11 4.96
N ARG A 394 -3.96 21.87 6.28
CA ARG A 394 -2.95 22.43 7.20
C ARG A 394 -1.54 21.98 6.85
N LYS A 395 -1.37 20.70 6.49
CA LYS A 395 -0.06 20.18 6.09
C LYS A 395 0.43 20.81 4.78
N PHE A 396 -0.45 20.97 3.80
CA PHE A 396 -0.17 21.66 2.55
C PHE A 396 0.29 23.11 2.82
N LEU A 397 -0.46 23.88 3.61
CA LEU A 397 -0.07 25.25 3.97
C LEU A 397 1.29 25.31 4.68
N GLN A 398 1.61 24.33 5.54
CA GLN A 398 2.92 24.25 6.19
C GLN A 398 4.05 24.05 5.17
N ILE A 399 3.83 23.23 4.14
CA ILE A 399 4.80 23.00 3.06
C ILE A 399 5.01 24.30 2.27
N GLU A 400 3.92 24.96 1.85
CA GLU A 400 3.98 26.22 1.09
C GLU A 400 4.68 27.33 1.88
N GLN A 401 4.37 27.50 3.16
CA GLN A 401 5.04 28.46 4.06
C GLN A 401 6.54 28.19 4.22
N SER A 402 6.98 26.95 3.99
CA SER A 402 8.39 26.55 4.07
C SER A 402 9.12 26.65 2.72
N GLY A 403 8.50 27.23 1.70
CA GLY A 403 9.07 27.39 0.35
C GLY A 403 8.61 26.35 -0.67
N GLY A 404 7.55 25.60 -0.37
CA GLY A 404 6.95 24.62 -1.27
C GLY A 404 7.72 23.30 -1.37
N ILE A 405 7.23 22.41 -2.24
CA ILE A 405 7.73 21.04 -2.35
C ILE A 405 9.22 20.93 -2.67
N LEU A 406 9.75 21.72 -3.61
CA LEU A 406 11.16 21.62 -4.02
C LEU A 406 12.10 21.96 -2.85
N GLN A 407 11.78 23.00 -2.07
CA GLN A 407 12.57 23.37 -0.90
C GLN A 407 12.48 22.30 0.19
N GLY A 408 11.30 21.72 0.39
CA GLY A 408 11.12 20.60 1.32
C GLY A 408 11.94 19.36 0.96
N LEU A 409 12.12 19.09 -0.33
CA LEU A 409 12.95 18.00 -0.85
C LEU A 409 14.45 18.30 -0.73
N LEU A 410 14.88 19.50 -1.11
CA LEU A 410 16.28 19.94 -1.03
C LEU A 410 16.80 19.94 0.42
N THR A 411 15.95 20.31 1.37
CA THR A 411 16.30 20.32 2.80
C THR A 411 16.21 18.94 3.46
N GLY A 412 15.73 17.90 2.76
CA GLY A 412 15.53 16.56 3.31
C GLY A 412 14.33 16.45 4.27
N ARG A 413 13.55 17.53 4.44
CA ARG A 413 12.46 17.58 5.42
C ARG A 413 11.32 16.62 5.06
N ILE A 414 10.90 16.63 3.79
CA ILE A 414 9.80 15.77 3.31
C ILE A 414 10.19 14.29 3.47
N GLN A 415 11.42 13.94 3.09
CA GLN A 415 11.95 12.59 3.21
C GLN A 415 12.01 12.13 4.67
N GLY A 416 12.49 12.99 5.58
CA GLY A 416 12.52 12.70 7.00
C GLY A 416 11.12 12.45 7.58
N GLU A 417 10.16 13.33 7.29
CA GLU A 417 8.79 13.21 7.78
C GLU A 417 8.07 11.95 7.24
N ILE A 418 8.35 11.55 5.99
CA ILE A 418 7.81 10.31 5.41
C ILE A 418 8.44 9.08 6.08
N ARG A 419 9.77 9.08 6.25
CA ARG A 419 10.50 8.02 6.94
C ARG A 419 10.00 7.84 8.38
N ASP A 420 9.74 8.92 9.10
CA ASP A 420 9.21 8.84 10.48
C ASP A 420 7.86 8.13 10.55
N VAL A 421 6.99 8.34 9.56
CA VAL A 421 5.70 7.62 9.45
C VAL A 421 5.94 6.15 9.10
N TYR A 422 6.82 5.87 8.14
CA TYR A 422 7.18 4.50 7.77
C TYR A 422 7.72 3.71 8.96
N GLU A 423 8.68 4.26 9.71
CA GLU A 423 9.30 3.60 10.85
C GLU A 423 8.29 3.26 11.95
N LYS A 424 7.32 4.14 12.20
CA LYS A 424 6.21 3.86 13.11
C LYS A 424 5.34 2.69 12.63
N LYS A 425 4.97 2.67 11.34
CA LYS A 425 4.20 1.58 10.72
C LYS A 425 4.98 0.25 10.75
N ARG A 426 6.26 0.27 10.34
CA ARG A 426 7.17 -0.87 10.39
C ARG A 426 7.24 -1.45 11.80
N LEU A 427 7.41 -0.61 12.81
CA LEU A 427 7.45 -1.06 14.20
C LEU A 427 6.12 -1.69 14.64
N GLN A 428 4.94 -1.17 14.25
CA GLN A 428 3.67 -1.82 14.59
C GLN A 428 3.56 -3.23 13.98
N VAL A 429 4.02 -3.40 12.74
CA VAL A 429 4.07 -4.70 12.05
C VAL A 429 5.06 -5.65 12.74
N GLU A 430 6.24 -5.16 13.13
CA GLU A 430 7.24 -5.95 13.84
C GLU A 430 6.78 -6.37 15.23
N LEU A 431 6.06 -5.51 15.94
CA LEU A 431 5.42 -5.83 17.21
C LEU A 431 4.17 -6.72 17.04
N ARG A 432 3.79 -7.06 15.78
CA ARG A 432 2.59 -7.81 15.40
C ARG A 432 1.30 -7.18 15.95
N LYS A 433 1.31 -5.85 16.12
CA LYS A 433 0.10 -5.06 16.41
C LYS A 433 -0.72 -4.90 15.14
N ASP A 434 -0.03 -4.63 14.03
CA ASP A 434 -0.61 -4.67 12.68
C ASP A 434 -0.33 -6.02 12.03
N SER A 435 -1.37 -6.60 11.44
CA SER A 435 -1.32 -7.94 10.85
C SER A 435 -1.07 -7.88 9.34
N LEU A 436 -0.04 -8.60 8.89
CA LEU A 436 0.27 -8.90 7.50
C LEU A 436 0.08 -10.41 7.30
N ILE A 437 -1.11 -10.76 6.79
CA ILE A 437 -1.51 -12.16 6.53
C ILE A 437 -0.55 -12.82 5.54
N GLY A 438 -0.15 -14.06 5.82
CA GLY A 438 0.86 -14.80 5.04
C GLY A 438 2.31 -14.39 5.34
N THR A 439 2.51 -13.38 6.21
CA THR A 439 3.84 -12.86 6.59
C THR A 439 4.05 -12.94 8.11
N ASN A 440 3.68 -11.91 8.87
CA ASN A 440 3.89 -11.87 10.32
C ASN A 440 2.76 -12.59 11.10
N VAL A 441 1.66 -12.93 10.41
CA VAL A 441 0.50 -13.62 10.95
C VAL A 441 0.04 -14.65 9.92
N TYR A 442 -0.19 -15.88 10.38
CA TYR A 442 -0.51 -17.05 9.54
C TYR A 442 0.43 -17.24 8.32
N PRO A 443 1.76 -17.21 8.49
CA PRO A 443 2.68 -17.56 7.39
C PRO A 443 2.52 -19.02 6.98
N ASP A 444 2.59 -19.31 5.69
CA ASP A 444 2.73 -20.66 5.17
C ASP A 444 4.21 -21.10 5.18
N PRO A 445 4.61 -22.08 6.03
CA PRO A 445 5.97 -22.59 6.06
C PRO A 445 6.39 -23.32 4.77
N GLY A 446 5.43 -23.86 4.01
CA GLY A 446 5.67 -24.61 2.79
C GLY A 446 5.92 -23.74 1.56
N ASP A 447 5.71 -22.42 1.68
CA ASP A 447 5.86 -21.50 0.57
C ASP A 447 7.33 -21.30 0.15
N HIS A 448 7.57 -21.29 -1.16
CA HIS A 448 8.89 -21.38 -1.74
C HIS A 448 9.58 -20.01 -1.86
N ALA A 449 10.91 -20.03 -1.87
CA ALA A 449 11.70 -18.82 -2.07
C ALA A 449 11.43 -18.23 -3.47
N LEU A 450 11.06 -16.95 -3.49
CA LEU A 450 10.90 -16.16 -4.70
C LEU A 450 11.98 -15.07 -4.74
N THR A 451 12.37 -14.66 -5.95
CA THR A 451 13.32 -13.56 -6.14
C THR A 451 12.54 -12.26 -6.30
N PRO A 452 12.77 -11.25 -5.45
CA PRO A 452 12.17 -9.94 -5.67
C PRO A 452 12.75 -9.29 -6.94
N GLY A 453 11.90 -8.59 -7.69
CA GLY A 453 12.29 -7.79 -8.84
C GLY A 453 12.91 -6.47 -8.42
N LYS A 454 13.41 -5.70 -9.41
CA LYS A 454 13.76 -4.30 -9.19
C LYS A 454 12.48 -3.47 -9.15
N ILE A 455 12.31 -2.77 -8.04
CA ILE A 455 11.24 -1.79 -7.81
C ILE A 455 11.98 -0.45 -7.72
N ASP A 456 11.50 0.59 -8.38
CA ASP A 456 12.14 1.92 -8.56
C ASP A 456 13.15 2.02 -9.72
N ILE A 457 12.63 2.23 -10.94
CA ILE A 457 13.43 2.60 -12.12
C ILE A 457 13.04 4.02 -12.52
N SER A 458 13.97 4.97 -12.41
CA SER A 458 13.85 6.25 -13.12
C SER A 458 14.52 6.13 -14.48
N TYR A 459 13.88 6.68 -15.50
CA TYR A 459 14.42 6.74 -16.86
C TYR A 459 14.97 8.13 -17.19
N LEU A 460 15.06 9.02 -16.19
CA LEU A 460 15.63 10.34 -16.35
C LEU A 460 17.16 10.26 -16.49
N GLU A 461 17.67 10.72 -17.63
CA GLU A 461 19.10 10.93 -17.82
C GLU A 461 19.56 12.13 -16.98
N THR A 462 20.62 11.95 -16.17
CA THR A 462 21.19 13.02 -15.33
C THR A 462 22.62 13.33 -15.75
N ASP A 463 23.00 14.61 -15.68
CA ASP A 463 24.34 15.11 -15.95
C ASP A 463 24.91 15.86 -14.73
N SER A 464 25.99 16.65 -14.92
CA SER A 464 26.64 17.38 -13.83
C SER A 464 25.84 18.57 -13.27
N ALA A 465 24.70 18.94 -13.87
CA ALA A 465 23.90 20.10 -13.47
C ALA A 465 22.76 19.73 -12.48
N PHE A 466 22.98 18.71 -11.66
CA PHE A 466 22.02 18.23 -10.66
C PHE A 466 22.60 18.31 -9.25
N VAL A 467 21.73 18.59 -8.28
CA VAL A 467 22.00 18.56 -6.85
C VAL A 467 21.43 17.28 -6.27
N ASP A 468 22.24 16.55 -5.50
CA ASP A 468 21.81 15.34 -4.81
C ASP A 468 20.82 15.68 -3.68
N ILE A 469 19.76 14.88 -3.59
CA ILE A 469 18.82 14.86 -2.47
C ILE A 469 18.72 13.43 -1.94
N GLU A 470 18.18 13.28 -0.74
CA GLU A 470 17.78 11.94 -0.29
C GLU A 470 16.63 11.42 -1.18
N PRO A 471 16.78 10.27 -1.86
CA PRO A 471 15.70 9.70 -2.65
C PRO A 471 14.61 9.14 -1.75
N ILE A 472 13.36 9.21 -2.22
CA ILE A 472 12.25 8.47 -1.60
C ILE A 472 12.11 7.16 -2.37
N LYS A 473 12.47 6.06 -1.72
CA LYS A 473 12.43 4.71 -2.30
C LYS A 473 11.17 3.98 -1.88
N THR A 474 10.69 3.09 -2.73
CA THR A 474 9.58 2.20 -2.38
C THR A 474 9.97 1.26 -1.25
N VAL A 475 9.16 1.24 -0.21
CA VAL A 475 9.38 0.41 0.99
C VAL A 475 8.15 -0.44 1.29
N ARG A 476 8.36 -1.76 1.41
CA ARG A 476 7.30 -2.71 1.76
C ARG A 476 7.34 -3.04 3.23
N LEU A 477 6.17 -3.14 3.87
CA LEU A 477 6.08 -3.47 5.30
C LEU A 477 6.50 -4.92 5.60
N SER A 478 6.36 -5.81 4.62
CA SER A 478 6.75 -7.22 4.74
C SER A 478 8.23 -7.49 4.51
N ALA A 479 8.98 -6.54 3.93
CA ALA A 479 10.35 -6.76 3.47
C ALA A 479 11.28 -7.29 4.58
N GLY A 480 11.14 -6.79 5.82
CA GLY A 480 11.93 -7.28 6.96
C GLY A 480 11.74 -8.77 7.24
N PHE A 481 10.49 -9.25 7.25
CA PHE A 481 10.18 -10.66 7.45
C PHE A 481 10.58 -11.52 6.24
N GLU A 482 10.44 -10.98 5.04
CA GLU A 482 10.87 -11.66 3.82
C GLU A 482 12.38 -11.91 3.81
N GLN A 483 13.18 -10.94 4.25
CA GLN A 483 14.63 -11.11 4.37
C GLN A 483 15.01 -12.20 5.39
N LEU A 484 14.27 -12.33 6.48
CA LEU A 484 14.47 -13.42 7.45
C LEU A 484 14.19 -14.78 6.82
N ARG A 485 13.07 -14.91 6.10
CA ARG A 485 12.72 -16.15 5.38
C ARG A 485 13.71 -16.47 4.26
N LEU A 486 14.20 -15.47 3.52
CA LEU A 486 15.22 -15.65 2.48
C LEU A 486 16.53 -16.17 3.09
N ARG A 487 16.97 -15.63 4.23
CA ARG A 487 18.14 -16.13 4.97
C ARG A 487 17.95 -17.58 5.41
N SER A 488 16.78 -17.91 5.96
CA SER A 488 16.43 -19.29 6.31
C SER A 488 16.51 -20.23 5.09
N ASN A 489 15.91 -19.83 3.97
CA ASN A 489 15.93 -20.61 2.72
C ASN A 489 17.34 -20.83 2.18
N LYS A 490 18.21 -19.80 2.20
CA LYS A 490 19.62 -19.95 1.82
C LYS A 490 20.36 -20.93 2.72
N HIS A 491 20.09 -20.90 4.04
CA HIS A 491 20.63 -21.89 4.96
C HIS A 491 20.17 -23.30 4.60
N SER A 492 18.86 -23.50 4.37
CA SER A 492 18.30 -24.80 3.97
C SER A 492 18.95 -25.36 2.70
N GLN A 493 19.21 -24.51 1.71
CA GLN A 493 19.91 -24.90 0.48
C GLN A 493 21.37 -25.32 0.74
N LYS A 494 22.03 -24.73 1.73
CA LYS A 494 23.44 -24.98 2.06
C LYS A 494 23.63 -26.23 2.94
N THR A 495 22.76 -26.43 3.93
CA THR A 495 22.88 -27.51 4.93
C THR A 495 22.03 -28.74 4.58
N GLY A 496 21.08 -28.60 3.65
CA GLY A 496 20.13 -29.64 3.28
C GLY A 496 18.93 -29.78 4.22
N HIS A 497 18.83 -28.94 5.25
CA HIS A 497 17.72 -28.93 6.19
C HIS A 497 17.41 -27.49 6.67
N PRO A 498 16.14 -27.17 6.95
CA PRO A 498 15.79 -25.86 7.49
C PRO A 498 16.32 -25.66 8.92
N PRO A 499 16.41 -24.41 9.39
CA PRO A 499 16.62 -24.16 10.80
C PRO A 499 15.40 -24.62 11.60
N VAL A 500 15.63 -25.49 12.60
CA VAL A 500 14.56 -26.10 13.41
C VAL A 500 14.74 -25.73 14.89
N MET A 501 13.67 -25.27 15.54
CA MET A 501 13.62 -25.07 16.99
C MET A 501 12.69 -26.09 17.66
N GLY A 502 13.01 -26.49 18.89
CA GLY A 502 12.17 -27.40 19.66
C GLY A 502 11.07 -26.66 20.43
N ILE A 503 9.89 -27.26 20.54
CA ILE A 503 8.83 -26.81 21.45
C ILE A 503 8.58 -27.90 22.48
N ILE A 504 8.72 -27.56 23.76
CA ILE A 504 8.45 -28.44 24.89
C ILE A 504 7.06 -28.10 25.42
N CYS A 505 6.11 -28.98 25.13
CA CYS A 505 4.71 -28.83 25.50
C CYS A 505 4.48 -29.36 26.92
N LEU A 506 4.04 -28.50 27.83
CA LEU A 506 3.75 -28.87 29.22
C LEU A 506 2.31 -29.39 29.35
N LYS A 507 2.13 -30.51 30.06
CA LYS A 507 0.83 -31.12 30.36
C LYS A 507 -0.05 -31.30 29.12
N ASP A 508 -1.37 -31.31 29.30
CA ASP A 508 -2.35 -31.62 28.27
C ASP A 508 -2.42 -30.59 27.15
N GLN A 509 -2.79 -31.03 25.95
CA GLN A 509 -2.91 -30.21 24.74
C GLN A 509 -3.75 -28.94 24.93
N LYS A 510 -4.86 -29.04 25.68
CA LYS A 510 -5.73 -27.89 25.94
C LYS A 510 -4.99 -26.74 26.66
N THR A 511 -3.98 -27.05 27.46
CA THR A 511 -3.25 -26.07 28.28
C THR A 511 -2.13 -25.38 27.49
N HIS A 512 -1.38 -26.12 26.67
CA HIS A 512 -0.24 -25.56 25.94
C HIS A 512 -0.56 -25.08 24.53
N LYS A 513 -1.65 -25.54 23.90
CA LYS A 513 -1.98 -25.25 22.49
C LYS A 513 -1.94 -23.75 22.12
N PRO A 514 -2.54 -22.82 22.89
CA PRO A 514 -2.50 -21.40 22.52
C PRO A 514 -1.08 -20.82 22.43
N ARG A 515 -0.19 -21.22 23.35
CA ARG A 515 1.21 -20.77 23.36
C ARG A 515 2.04 -21.50 22.30
N HIS A 516 1.82 -22.80 22.12
CA HIS A 516 2.40 -23.56 21.03
C HIS A 516 2.10 -22.91 19.68
N ASP A 517 0.82 -22.65 19.38
CA ASP A 517 0.40 -22.07 18.11
C ASP A 517 0.97 -20.66 17.90
N PHE A 518 1.08 -19.86 18.98
CA PHE A 518 1.75 -18.56 18.93
C PHE A 518 3.24 -18.68 18.56
N ILE A 519 3.98 -19.60 19.20
CA ILE A 519 5.41 -19.82 18.93
C ILE A 519 5.63 -20.39 17.54
N ALA A 520 4.83 -21.38 17.13
CA ALA A 520 4.89 -21.95 15.79
C ALA A 520 4.66 -20.89 14.72
N ALA A 521 3.63 -20.04 14.90
CA ALA A 521 3.37 -18.94 13.98
C ALA A 521 4.48 -17.87 13.98
N LEU A 522 5.07 -17.56 15.15
CA LEU A 522 6.20 -16.64 15.24
C LEU A 522 7.41 -17.18 14.49
N ALA A 523 7.81 -18.43 14.76
CA ALA A 523 8.94 -19.11 14.14
C ALA A 523 8.78 -19.18 12.61
N ALA A 524 7.59 -19.56 12.14
CA ALA A 524 7.27 -19.63 10.71
C ALA A 524 7.41 -18.29 9.99
N SER A 525 7.15 -17.15 10.67
CA SER A 525 7.38 -15.81 10.07
C SER A 525 8.85 -15.52 9.77
N GLY A 526 9.78 -16.22 10.43
CA GLY A 526 11.21 -16.18 10.13
C GLY A 526 11.71 -17.34 9.27
N GLY A 527 10.80 -18.20 8.79
CA GLY A 527 11.15 -19.42 8.06
C GLY A 527 11.79 -20.49 8.94
N ILE A 528 11.51 -20.50 10.24
CA ILE A 528 12.02 -21.48 11.20
C ILE A 528 10.97 -22.58 11.38
N GLU A 529 11.37 -23.83 11.19
CA GLU A 529 10.51 -24.98 11.46
C GLU A 529 10.50 -25.31 12.95
N VAL A 530 9.43 -25.97 13.39
CA VAL A 530 9.26 -26.35 14.79
C VAL A 530 9.13 -27.87 14.94
N SER A 531 9.88 -28.43 15.90
CA SER A 531 9.72 -29.80 16.36
C SER A 531 9.08 -29.78 17.74
N ALA A 532 7.81 -30.16 17.84
CA ALA A 532 7.06 -30.10 19.11
C ALA A 532 7.01 -31.48 19.78
N SER A 533 7.18 -31.50 21.11
CA SER A 533 6.91 -32.69 21.92
C SER A 533 5.40 -32.94 22.04
N ALA A 534 5.03 -34.17 22.42
CA ALA A 534 3.73 -34.41 23.05
C ALA A 534 3.63 -33.63 24.38
N GLY A 535 2.44 -33.61 24.99
CA GLY A 535 2.27 -33.07 26.34
C GLY A 535 3.11 -33.84 27.35
N LEU A 536 4.09 -33.18 27.97
CA LEU A 536 5.03 -33.78 28.91
C LEU A 536 4.61 -33.50 30.35
N HIS A 537 4.82 -34.50 31.21
CA HIS A 537 4.39 -34.47 32.61
C HIS A 537 5.57 -34.58 33.59
N SER A 538 6.81 -34.79 33.12
CA SER A 538 8.00 -34.84 33.97
C SER A 538 9.25 -34.24 33.33
N ALA A 539 10.28 -34.01 34.15
CA ALA A 539 11.58 -33.50 33.70
C ALA A 539 12.36 -34.52 32.87
N GLU A 540 12.22 -35.81 33.19
CA GLU A 540 12.86 -36.92 32.48
C GLU A 540 12.33 -37.08 31.06
N GLU A 541 11.02 -36.90 30.87
CA GLU A 541 10.38 -36.88 29.55
C GLU A 541 10.92 -35.72 28.69
N ALA A 542 11.05 -34.53 29.28
CA ALA A 542 11.59 -33.35 28.62
C ALA A 542 13.07 -33.51 28.25
N ALA A 543 13.89 -34.04 29.16
CA ALA A 543 15.29 -34.35 28.89
C ALA A 543 15.43 -35.39 27.77
N SER A 544 14.58 -36.42 27.76
CA SER A 544 14.54 -37.42 26.68
C SER A 544 14.19 -36.81 25.33
N PHE A 545 13.20 -35.91 25.28
CA PHE A 545 12.86 -35.18 24.05
C PHE A 545 14.03 -34.31 23.56
N VAL A 546 14.67 -33.56 24.46
CA VAL A 546 15.85 -32.73 24.14
C VAL A 546 17.01 -33.58 23.63
N LYS A 547 17.26 -34.73 24.26
CA LYS A 547 18.28 -35.69 23.83
C LYS A 547 18.04 -36.22 22.42
N ASN A 548 16.80 -36.62 22.13
CA ASN A 548 16.43 -37.24 20.86
C ASN A 548 16.48 -36.24 19.69
N THR A 549 16.04 -35.00 19.93
CA THR A 549 16.01 -33.95 18.89
C THR A 549 17.36 -33.22 18.75
N ASN A 550 18.08 -33.05 19.86
CA ASN A 550 19.40 -32.41 19.94
C ASN A 550 19.49 -31.02 19.25
N LEU A 551 18.39 -30.28 19.20
CA LEU A 551 18.31 -28.94 18.61
C LEU A 551 19.05 -27.93 19.50
N PRO A 552 19.56 -26.80 18.97
CA PRO A 552 20.28 -25.82 19.79
C PRO A 552 19.37 -24.91 20.62
N VAL A 553 18.11 -24.75 20.21
CA VAL A 553 17.13 -23.84 20.80
C VAL A 553 15.82 -24.56 21.11
N TYR A 554 15.26 -24.33 22.30
CA TYR A 554 13.96 -24.84 22.73
C TYR A 554 13.08 -23.75 23.37
N CYS A 555 11.76 -23.87 23.23
CA CYS A 555 10.78 -23.03 23.90
C CYS A 555 9.78 -23.86 24.73
N LEU A 556 9.60 -23.54 26.01
CA LEU A 556 8.60 -24.15 26.88
C LEU A 556 7.23 -23.49 26.65
N CYS A 557 6.22 -24.30 26.37
CA CYS A 557 4.84 -23.87 26.17
C CYS A 557 3.90 -24.56 27.17
N GLY A 558 3.19 -23.79 28.00
CA GLY A 558 2.19 -24.29 28.95
C GLY A 558 1.22 -23.20 29.39
N SER A 559 0.28 -23.48 30.27
CA SER A 559 -0.47 -22.42 30.99
C SER A 559 0.41 -21.79 32.09
N ASP A 560 -0.04 -20.70 32.69
CA ASP A 560 0.67 -20.07 33.82
C ASP A 560 0.81 -21.05 35.00
N ASP A 561 -0.25 -21.80 35.31
CA ASP A 561 -0.22 -22.86 36.33
C ASP A 561 0.80 -23.96 35.98
N SER A 562 0.90 -24.35 34.70
CA SER A 562 1.88 -25.37 34.28
C SER A 562 3.32 -24.92 34.46
N TYR A 563 3.62 -23.63 34.35
CA TYR A 563 4.97 -23.14 34.61
C TYR A 563 5.34 -23.19 36.09
N GLN A 564 4.40 -22.88 36.97
CA GLN A 564 4.60 -22.97 38.42
C GLN A 564 4.77 -24.41 38.89
N GLU A 565 3.94 -25.33 38.36
CA GLU A 565 3.97 -26.72 38.79
C GLU A 565 5.15 -27.51 38.24
N LEU A 566 5.55 -27.26 36.99
CA LEU A 566 6.49 -28.15 36.28
C LEU A 566 7.56 -27.40 35.47
N GLY A 567 7.26 -26.19 34.99
CA GLY A 567 8.14 -25.44 34.08
C GLY A 567 9.54 -25.17 34.65
N LEU A 568 9.63 -24.74 35.92
CA LEU A 568 10.92 -24.47 36.56
C LEU A 568 11.78 -25.73 36.71
N GLN A 569 11.16 -26.84 37.14
CA GLN A 569 11.85 -28.11 37.31
C GLN A 569 12.42 -28.62 35.97
N ILE A 570 11.61 -28.60 34.91
CA ILE A 570 12.05 -28.97 33.55
C ILE A 570 13.21 -28.09 33.09
N LEU A 571 13.09 -26.76 33.26
CA LEU A 571 14.11 -25.83 32.81
C LEU A 571 15.46 -26.05 33.52
N GLN A 572 15.43 -26.26 34.84
CA GLN A 572 16.62 -26.53 35.64
C GLN A 572 17.28 -27.85 35.23
N GLU A 573 16.48 -28.91 35.00
CA GLU A 573 16.97 -30.20 34.55
C GLU A 573 17.68 -30.09 33.18
N ILE A 574 17.02 -29.46 32.20
CA ILE A 574 17.60 -29.27 30.87
C ILE A 574 18.87 -28.43 30.93
N LYS A 575 18.91 -27.36 31.73
CA LYS A 575 20.10 -26.52 31.86
C LYS A 575 21.25 -27.23 32.57
N ARG A 576 20.96 -28.15 33.49
CA ARG A 576 21.97 -28.99 34.15
C ARG A 576 22.57 -29.98 33.18
N GLU A 577 21.75 -30.71 32.42
CA GLU A 577 22.24 -31.73 31.47
C GLU A 577 22.80 -31.12 30.18
N TYR A 578 22.21 -30.02 29.71
CA TYR A 578 22.51 -29.40 28.43
C TYR A 578 22.74 -27.88 28.55
N PRO A 579 23.79 -27.43 29.27
CA PRO A 579 24.00 -26.02 29.62
C PRO A 579 24.18 -25.07 28.42
N LYS A 580 24.56 -25.62 27.26
CA LYS A 580 24.75 -24.84 26.02
C LYS A 580 23.44 -24.55 25.27
N LYS A 581 22.35 -25.26 25.57
CA LYS A 581 21.07 -25.10 24.88
C LYS A 581 20.42 -23.76 25.26
N ARG A 582 19.87 -23.07 24.27
CA ARG A 582 19.09 -21.85 24.50
C ARG A 582 17.65 -22.22 24.81
N MET A 583 17.12 -21.59 25.84
CA MET A 583 15.82 -21.91 26.41
C MET A 583 14.98 -20.64 26.43
N TYR A 584 13.78 -20.74 25.90
CA TYR A 584 12.77 -19.70 25.93
C TYR A 584 11.52 -20.18 26.67
N VAL A 585 10.75 -19.25 27.21
CA VAL A 585 9.42 -19.48 27.78
C VAL A 585 8.39 -18.68 27.00
N ALA A 586 7.31 -19.33 26.58
CA ALA A 586 6.21 -18.67 25.90
C ALA A 586 5.30 -17.92 26.89
N GLY A 587 4.98 -16.66 26.59
CA GLY A 587 4.18 -15.80 27.45
C GLY A 587 4.98 -15.18 28.59
N LEU A 588 4.83 -13.87 28.77
CA LEU A 588 5.51 -13.14 29.84
C LEU A 588 4.87 -13.48 31.18
N GLN A 589 5.65 -14.13 32.05
CA GLN A 589 5.24 -14.44 33.42
C GLN A 589 5.31 -13.19 34.31
N THR A 590 4.69 -13.23 35.49
CA THR A 590 4.69 -12.12 36.45
C THR A 590 5.09 -12.60 37.85
N GLY A 591 5.63 -11.69 38.68
CA GLY A 591 6.03 -11.98 40.05
C GLY A 591 7.14 -13.03 40.15
N ASP A 592 7.10 -13.84 41.21
CA ASP A 592 8.13 -14.83 41.55
C ASP A 592 8.41 -15.84 40.42
N ALA A 593 7.39 -16.19 39.64
CA ALA A 593 7.54 -17.11 38.50
C ALA A 593 8.42 -16.51 37.39
N PHE A 594 8.33 -15.19 37.17
CA PHE A 594 9.19 -14.51 36.20
C PHE A 594 10.66 -14.57 36.62
N GLU A 595 10.95 -14.21 37.87
CA GLU A 595 12.29 -14.17 38.43
C GLU A 595 12.92 -15.56 38.49
N ALA A 596 12.16 -16.58 38.89
CA ALA A 596 12.66 -17.95 38.99
C ALA A 596 13.05 -18.53 37.63
N LEU A 597 12.21 -18.36 36.60
CA LEU A 597 12.48 -18.87 35.25
C LEU A 597 13.60 -18.07 34.56
N ALA A 598 13.63 -16.75 34.72
CA ALA A 598 14.71 -15.91 34.19
C ALA A 598 16.05 -16.23 34.87
N GLY A 599 16.05 -16.38 36.20
CA GLY A 599 17.22 -16.78 37.00
C GLY A 599 17.74 -18.17 36.66
N ALA A 600 16.88 -19.08 36.19
CA ALA A 600 17.25 -20.38 35.63
C ALA A 600 17.79 -20.29 34.18
N GLY A 601 17.90 -19.10 33.59
CA GLY A 601 18.54 -18.84 32.31
C GLY A 601 17.65 -19.04 31.09
N ALA A 602 16.35 -18.76 31.23
CA ALA A 602 15.42 -18.68 30.10
C ALA A 602 15.05 -17.23 29.74
N ASP A 603 14.97 -16.98 28.43
CA ASP A 603 14.42 -15.75 27.86
C ASP A 603 12.93 -15.92 27.54
N TYR A 604 12.23 -14.83 27.16
CA TYR A 604 10.77 -14.88 26.94
C TYR A 604 10.37 -14.55 25.51
N LEU A 605 9.37 -15.29 25.02
CA LEU A 605 8.68 -15.04 23.75
C LEU A 605 7.21 -14.74 24.05
N TYR A 606 6.76 -13.51 23.82
CA TYR A 606 5.43 -13.07 24.25
C TYR A 606 4.74 -12.15 23.24
N LYS A 607 3.42 -11.98 23.38
CA LYS A 607 2.63 -11.09 22.51
C LYS A 607 3.09 -9.64 22.66
N GLY A 608 3.42 -8.99 21.55
CA GLY A 608 3.95 -7.62 21.54
C GLY A 608 5.48 -7.52 21.61
N ILE A 609 6.20 -8.65 21.60
CA ILE A 609 7.65 -8.65 21.36
C ILE A 609 7.95 -8.14 19.94
N ASN A 610 9.11 -7.50 19.73
CA ASN A 610 9.57 -7.20 18.38
C ASN A 610 9.94 -8.53 17.68
N ALA A 611 9.03 -9.01 16.83
CA ALA A 611 9.12 -10.29 16.16
C ALA A 611 10.32 -10.34 15.19
N ALA A 612 10.60 -9.27 14.45
CA ALA A 612 11.72 -9.24 13.52
C ALA A 612 13.07 -9.34 14.26
N ALA A 613 13.22 -8.61 15.37
CA ALA A 613 14.42 -8.65 16.20
C ALA A 613 14.63 -10.04 16.82
N ILE A 614 13.59 -10.62 17.42
CA ILE A 614 13.72 -11.94 18.06
C ILE A 614 13.93 -13.06 17.03
N LEU A 615 13.32 -12.99 15.85
CA LEU A 615 13.56 -13.96 14.78
C LEU A 615 14.98 -13.84 14.22
N THR A 616 15.52 -12.63 14.13
CA THR A 616 16.94 -12.43 13.78
C THR A 616 17.86 -13.13 14.77
N GLN A 617 17.57 -12.99 16.08
CA GLN A 617 18.30 -13.66 17.14
C GLN A 617 18.15 -15.19 17.06
N LEU A 618 16.93 -15.70 16.92
CA LEU A 618 16.66 -17.14 16.82
C LEU A 618 17.39 -17.76 15.62
N LEU A 619 17.35 -17.12 14.44
CA LEU A 619 18.09 -17.58 13.26
C LEU A 619 19.60 -17.69 13.54
N LYS A 620 20.19 -16.70 14.23
CA LYS A 620 21.60 -16.74 14.62
C LYS A 620 21.90 -17.89 15.60
N GLU A 621 21.03 -18.10 16.59
CA GLU A 621 21.17 -19.20 17.56
C GLU A 621 21.00 -20.59 16.92
N LEU A 622 20.24 -20.67 15.82
CA LEU A 622 20.07 -21.86 14.99
C LEU A 622 21.21 -22.05 13.96
N GLY A 623 22.20 -21.15 13.91
CA GLY A 623 23.36 -21.26 13.02
C GLY A 623 23.16 -20.68 11.61
N VAL A 624 22.17 -19.80 11.42
CA VAL A 624 21.97 -19.05 10.18
C VAL A 624 22.78 -17.75 10.23
N ASN A 625 23.84 -17.65 9.41
CA ASN A 625 24.77 -16.53 9.45
C ASN A 625 24.19 -15.25 8.83
N GLU A 626 24.75 -14.11 9.19
CA GLU A 626 24.38 -12.81 8.57
C GLU A 626 24.95 -12.65 7.16
N ASP A 627 26.04 -13.33 6.82
CA ASP A 627 26.69 -13.28 5.49
C ASP A 627 25.90 -14.03 4.41
N ASP A 628 24.85 -14.76 4.77
CA ASP A 628 23.84 -15.27 3.84
C ASP A 628 22.87 -14.14 3.42
N LYS A 629 23.39 -12.91 3.19
CA LYS A 629 22.59 -11.77 2.70
C LYS A 629 22.08 -12.07 1.30
N ALA A 630 20.81 -11.71 1.06
CA ALA A 630 20.13 -11.82 -0.23
C ALA A 630 20.98 -11.25 -1.37
#